data_AF-A0A6J6ITV7-F1
#
_entry.id   AF-A0A6J6ITV7-F1
#
_cell.length_a   1.000
_cell.length_b   1.000
_cell.length_c   1.000
_cell.angle_alpha   90.00
_cell.angle_beta   90.00
_cell.angle_gamma   90.00
#
_symmetry.space_group_name_H-M   'P 1'
#
loop_
_entity.id
_entity.type
_entity.pdbx_description
1 polymer ?
#
loop_
_entity_poly.entity_id
_entity_poly.type
_entity_poly.pdbx_seq_one_letter_code
_entity_poly.pdbx_strand_id
1 'polypeptide(L)'
;MLLVMTDEPGFGGQAFMADMMPKVRRVRELVGDGPNAVWIQVDGGVSADTIEQCAEAGADVFVAGSAVFAVAEPAAMVDQLRSLAITACAHP
;
A
#
# COMPACT_ATOMS: atom_id res chain seq x y z
N MET A 1 -1.46 11.00 9.06
CA MET A 1 -1.44 10.14 7.87
C MET A 1 -1.18 10.99 6.63
N LEU A 2 -0.37 10.51 5.69
CA LEU A 2 -0.09 11.08 4.38
C LEU A 2 -0.45 10.05 3.31
N LEU A 3 -1.13 10.46 2.25
CA LEU A 3 -1.53 9.59 1.14
C LEU A 3 -0.59 9.78 -0.06
N VAL A 4 -0.18 8.67 -0.68
CA VAL A 4 0.49 8.61 -1.98
C VAL A 4 -0.43 7.88 -2.97
N MET A 5 -0.88 8.61 -3.99
CA MET A 5 -1.55 8.01 -5.15
C MET A 5 -0.53 7.20 -5.96
N THR A 6 -0.92 5.99 -6.34
CA THR A 6 -0.14 5.03 -7.12
C THR A 6 -0.89 4.54 -8.35
N ASP A 7 -1.90 5.29 -8.76
CA ASP A 7 -2.48 5.31 -10.08
C ASP A 7 -2.91 6.75 -10.42
N GLU A 8 -3.43 6.96 -11.63
CA GLU A 8 -3.94 8.26 -12.04
C GLU A 8 -5.29 8.52 -11.34
N PRO A 9 -5.46 9.65 -10.63
CA PRO A 9 -6.69 9.94 -9.91
C PRO A 9 -7.90 10.10 -10.82
N GLY A 10 -9.02 9.51 -10.41
CA GLY A 10 -10.33 9.72 -11.04
C GLY A 10 -11.18 8.46 -11.05
N PHE A 11 -10.59 7.30 -11.33
CA PHE A 11 -11.32 6.03 -11.43
C PHE A 11 -10.55 4.88 -10.77
N GLY A 12 -11.29 3.87 -10.29
CA GLY A 12 -10.69 2.64 -9.77
C GLY A 12 -10.30 1.65 -10.87
N GLY A 13 -9.31 0.80 -10.60
CA GLY A 13 -8.89 -0.28 -11.50
C GLY A 13 -7.83 0.11 -12.54
N GLN A 14 -7.18 1.24 -12.33
CA GLN A 14 -6.07 1.70 -13.16
C GLN A 14 -4.77 0.96 -12.82
N ALA A 15 -3.81 0.99 -13.73
CA ALA A 15 -2.55 0.29 -13.56
C ALA A 15 -1.72 0.91 -12.42
N PHE A 16 -1.11 0.05 -11.61
CA PHE A 16 -0.23 0.46 -10.53
C PHE A 16 1.03 1.16 -11.05
N MET A 17 1.35 2.31 -10.47
CA MET A 17 2.49 3.18 -10.79
C MET A 17 3.65 2.89 -9.83
N ALA A 18 4.42 1.84 -10.13
CA ALA A 18 5.55 1.41 -9.30
C ALA A 18 6.66 2.48 -9.16
N ASP A 19 6.73 3.43 -10.10
CA ASP A 19 7.60 4.60 -10.05
C ASP A 19 7.25 5.60 -8.94
N MET A 20 6.14 5.40 -8.22
CA MET A 20 5.79 6.14 -7.02
C MET A 20 6.44 5.58 -5.74
N MET A 21 6.97 4.35 -5.74
CA MET A 21 7.62 3.75 -4.56
C MET A 21 8.82 4.57 -4.03
N PRO A 22 9.67 5.21 -4.87
CA PRO A 22 10.66 6.18 -4.39
C PRO A 22 10.07 7.34 -3.56
N LYS A 23 8.85 7.79 -3.88
CA LYS A 23 8.14 8.83 -3.11
C LYS A 23 7.74 8.32 -1.73
N VAL A 24 7.21 7.10 -1.65
CA VAL A 24 6.86 6.42 -0.38
C VAL A 24 8.11 6.29 0.50
N ARG A 25 9.21 5.76 -0.05
CA ARG A 25 10.50 5.65 0.66
C ARG A 25 10.99 6.99 1.18
N ARG A 26 10.92 8.03 0.33
CA ARG A 26 11.36 9.36 0.72
C ARG A 26 10.51 9.94 1.85
N VAL A 27 9.20 9.70 1.86
CA VAL A 27 8.34 10.10 2.98
C VAL A 27 8.73 9.34 4.24
N ARG A 28 8.92 8.02 4.18
CA ARG A 28 9.36 7.19 5.32
C ARG A 28 10.65 7.74 5.95
N GLU A 29 11.66 8.02 5.14
CA GLU A 29 12.91 8.63 5.60
C GLU A 29 12.71 9.97 6.32
N LEU A 30 11.73 10.76 5.89
CA LEU A 30 11.45 12.09 6.44
C LEU A 30 10.63 12.04 7.73
N VAL A 31 9.64 11.15 7.80
CA VAL A 31 8.73 11.05 8.95
C VAL A 31 9.31 10.17 10.06
N GLY A 32 10.27 9.31 9.72
CA GLY A 32 10.88 8.35 10.63
C GLY A 32 9.88 7.34 11.18
N ASP A 33 10.30 6.64 12.23
CA ASP A 33 9.49 5.64 12.91
C ASP A 33 9.17 6.07 14.34
N GLY A 34 8.12 5.46 14.91
CA GLY A 34 7.74 5.67 16.31
C GLY A 34 6.25 5.95 16.51
N PRO A 35 5.82 6.10 17.77
CA PRO A 35 4.40 6.18 18.13
C PRO A 35 3.69 7.42 17.57
N ASN A 36 4.46 8.45 17.18
CA ASN A 36 3.96 9.70 16.61
C ASN A 36 4.32 9.85 15.11
N ALA A 37 4.86 8.80 14.49
CA ALA A 37 5.20 8.81 13.08
C ALA A 37 3.94 8.98 12.23
N VAL A 38 4.07 9.71 11.12
CA VAL A 38 2.97 9.92 10.19
C VAL A 38 2.75 8.62 9.42
N TRP A 39 1.57 8.03 9.55
CA TRP A 39 1.21 6.86 8.73
C TRP A 39 1.23 7.19 7.24
N ILE A 40 1.86 6.34 6.44
CA ILE A 40 1.95 6.48 4.99
C ILE A 40 0.92 5.54 4.36
N GLN A 41 -0.05 6.12 3.66
CA GLN A 41 -1.08 5.39 2.93
C GLN A 41 -0.73 5.33 1.44
N VAL A 42 -0.87 4.15 0.85
CA VAL A 42 -0.84 3.95 -0.60
C VAL A 42 -2.26 3.71 -1.11
N ASP A 43 -2.66 4.49 -2.11
CA ASP A 43 -3.97 4.43 -2.75
C ASP A 43 -3.82 4.26 -4.26
N GLY A 44 -4.61 3.36 -4.85
CA GLY A 44 -4.52 2.97 -6.26
C GLY A 44 -3.78 1.64 -6.49
N GLY A 45 -4.34 0.78 -7.34
CA GLY A 45 -3.66 -0.44 -7.81
C GLY A 45 -3.16 -1.46 -6.76
N VAL A 46 -3.60 -1.42 -5.50
CA VAL A 46 -3.14 -2.38 -4.46
C VAL A 46 -3.79 -3.75 -4.64
N SER A 47 -2.95 -4.78 -4.73
CA SER A 47 -3.32 -6.18 -4.95
C SER A 47 -2.25 -7.12 -4.37
N ALA A 48 -2.43 -8.44 -4.50
CA ALA A 48 -1.44 -9.43 -4.06
C ALA A 48 -0.08 -9.26 -4.79
N ASP A 49 -0.09 -8.75 -6.02
CA ASP A 49 1.14 -8.56 -6.82
C ASP A 49 1.86 -7.24 -6.49
N THR A 50 1.20 -6.30 -5.81
CA THR A 50 1.72 -4.94 -5.59
C THR A 50 1.89 -4.57 -4.13
N ILE A 51 1.23 -5.26 -3.20
CA ILE A 51 1.25 -4.89 -1.79
C ILE A 51 2.62 -5.04 -1.13
N GLU A 52 3.43 -6.03 -1.54
CA GLU A 52 4.76 -6.27 -0.96
C GLU A 52 5.71 -5.09 -1.23
N GLN A 53 5.81 -4.62 -2.48
CA GLN A 53 6.65 -3.47 -2.81
C GLN A 53 6.19 -2.18 -2.11
N CYS A 54 4.89 -2.03 -1.84
CA CYS A 54 4.35 -0.90 -1.06
C CYS A 54 4.80 -0.99 0.41
N ALA A 55 4.73 -2.18 1.01
CA ALA A 55 5.17 -2.41 2.38
C ALA A 55 6.69 -2.21 2.50
N GLU A 56 7.49 -2.79 1.60
CA GLU A 56 8.94 -2.60 1.52
C GLU A 56 9.33 -1.12 1.35
N ALA A 57 8.51 -0.34 0.63
CA ALA A 57 8.76 1.08 0.43
C ALA A 57 8.44 1.93 1.67
N GLY A 58 7.79 1.39 2.69
CA GLY A 58 7.48 2.08 3.94
C GLY A 58 6.01 2.43 4.15
N ALA A 59 5.08 1.85 3.39
CA ALA A 59 3.65 2.09 3.58
C ALA A 59 3.08 1.36 4.81
N ASP A 60 2.18 2.02 5.54
CA ASP A 60 1.48 1.49 6.71
C ASP A 60 0.03 1.12 6.41
N VAL A 61 -0.59 1.86 5.47
CA VAL A 61 -2.02 1.73 5.15
C VAL A 61 -2.17 1.48 3.66
N PHE A 62 -3.00 0.51 3.32
CA PHE A 62 -3.19 0.04 1.95
C PHE A 62 -4.65 0.16 1.55
N VAL A 63 -4.95 0.95 0.51
CA VAL A 63 -6.31 1.05 -0.02
C VAL A 63 -6.48 0.03 -1.14
N ALA A 64 -7.13 -1.08 -0.83
CA ALA A 64 -7.45 -2.13 -1.79
C ALA A 64 -8.94 -2.10 -2.14
N GLY A 65 -9.25 -1.79 -3.40
CA GLY A 65 -10.61 -1.76 -3.95
C GLY A 65 -10.92 -3.04 -4.72
N SER A 66 -10.75 -2.99 -6.04
CA SER A 66 -11.08 -4.08 -6.96
C SER A 66 -10.47 -5.42 -6.58
N ALA A 67 -9.22 -5.44 -6.07
CA ALA A 67 -8.57 -6.67 -5.63
C ALA A 67 -9.37 -7.43 -4.55
N VAL A 68 -10.01 -6.71 -3.62
CA VAL A 68 -10.80 -7.28 -2.52
C VAL A 68 -12.24 -7.59 -2.96
N PHE A 69 -12.86 -6.70 -3.75
CA PHE A 69 -14.29 -6.81 -4.07
C PHE A 69 -14.60 -7.57 -5.37
N ALA A 70 -13.60 -7.89 -6.21
CA ALA A 70 -13.79 -8.66 -7.44
C ALA A 70 -13.68 -10.19 -7.25
N VAL A 71 -13.35 -10.65 -6.04
CA VAL A 71 -13.22 -12.08 -5.72
C VAL A 71 -14.44 -12.60 -4.94
N ALA A 72 -14.63 -13.92 -4.97
CA ALA A 72 -15.76 -14.56 -4.28
C ALA A 72 -15.68 -14.44 -2.74
N GLU A 73 -14.47 -14.43 -2.18
CA GLU A 73 -14.22 -14.41 -0.74
C GLU A 73 -13.38 -13.17 -0.33
N PRO A 74 -14.01 -11.98 -0.18
CA PRO A 74 -13.31 -10.74 0.15
C PRO A 74 -12.53 -10.79 1.47
N ALA A 75 -13.06 -11.48 2.48
CA ALA A 75 -12.40 -11.62 3.78
C ALA A 75 -11.07 -12.38 3.66
N ALA A 76 -11.06 -13.49 2.92
CA ALA A 76 -9.85 -14.26 2.66
C ALA A 76 -8.80 -13.44 1.89
N MET A 77 -9.23 -12.58 0.95
CA MET A 77 -8.33 -11.68 0.25
C MET A 77 -7.72 -10.63 1.18
N VAL A 78 -8.50 -10.03 2.09
CA VAL A 78 -7.96 -9.09 3.09
C VAL A 78 -6.90 -9.76 3.97
N ASP A 79 -7.14 -11.00 4.40
CA ASP A 79 -6.18 -11.75 5.20
C ASP A 79 -4.90 -12.07 4.42
N GLN A 80 -5.03 -12.47 3.15
CA GLN A 80 -3.89 -12.69 2.26
C GLN A 80 -3.06 -11.41 2.09
N LEU A 81 -3.70 -10.29 1.74
CA LEU A 81 -3.04 -9.00 1.57
C LEU A 81 -2.31 -8.58 2.84
N ARG A 82 -2.97 -8.70 4.00
CA ARG A 82 -2.36 -8.39 5.30
C ARG A 82 -1.12 -9.24 5.56
N SER A 83 -1.19 -10.55 5.29
CA SER A 83 -0.06 -11.46 5.48
C SER A 83 1.13 -11.11 4.60
N LEU A 84 0.90 -10.79 3.32
CA LEU A 84 1.94 -10.37 2.38
C LEU A 84 2.58 -9.06 2.84
N ALA A 85 1.77 -8.06 3.19
CA ALA A 85 2.25 -6.77 3.69
C ALA A 85 3.12 -6.92 4.94
N ILE A 86 2.69 -7.72 5.93
CA ILE A 86 3.46 -7.96 7.16
C ILE A 86 4.78 -8.68 6.86
N THR A 87 4.77 -9.66 5.94
CA THR A 87 5.97 -10.43 5.58
C THR A 87 7.02 -9.55 4.90
N ALA A 88 6.57 -8.60 4.06
CA ALA A 88 7.44 -7.70 3.31
C ALA A 88 7.77 -6.38 4.05
N CYS A 89 7.14 -6.11 5.20
CA CYS A 89 7.32 -4.88 5.96
C CYS A 89 8.77 -4.72 6.42
N ALA A 90 9.44 -3.66 5.95
CA ALA A 90 10.83 -3.36 6.27
C ALA A 90 10.99 -2.32 7.40
N HIS A 91 9.87 -1.83 7.93
CA HIS A 91 9.79 -0.80 8.97
C HIS A 91 8.94 -1.26 10.17
N PRO A 92 9.20 -0.73 11.38
CA PRO A 92 8.54 -1.16 12.62
C PRO A 92 7.10 -0.65 12.78
#